data_AF-A0A2E0DGC5-F1
#
_entry.id   AF-A0A2E0DGC5-F1
#
_cell.length_a   1.000
_cell.length_b   1.000
_cell.length_c   1.000
_cell.angle_alpha   90.00
_cell.angle_beta   90.00
_cell.angle_gamma   90.00
#
_symmetry.space_group_name_H-M   'P 1'
#
loop_
_entity.id
_entity.type
_entity.pdbx_description
1 polymer ?
#
loop_
_entity_poly.entity_id
_entity_poly.type
_entity_poly.pdbx_seq_one_letter_code
_entity_poly.pdbx_strand_id
1 'polypeptide(L)'
;MAKDDPIRFGAEFGPKRTDRTKGVSLSTFKSLVWVSNLGGLILCAIALELMITGQFLLGLGSMIAGVVIALFPSNYEIVGMEESLGQIDGAELEDAE
;
A
#
# COMPACT_ATOMS: atom_id res chain seq x y z
N MET A 1 17.28 10.91 13.95
CA MET A 1 16.63 9.99 13.00
C MET A 1 17.75 9.31 12.24
N ALA A 2 17.88 7.99 12.35
CA ALA A 2 18.90 7.23 11.61
C ALA A 2 18.49 7.21 10.12
N LYS A 3 19.47 7.36 9.23
CA LYS A 3 19.28 7.56 7.79
C LYS A 3 18.77 6.33 7.04
N ASP A 4 18.66 5.17 7.70
CA ASP A 4 18.35 3.87 7.09
C ASP A 4 16.92 3.37 7.37
N ASP A 5 16.02 4.22 7.90
CA ASP A 5 14.64 3.78 8.17
C ASP A 5 13.82 3.82 6.87
N PRO A 6 13.34 2.67 6.36
CA PRO A 6 12.70 2.59 5.05
C PRO A 6 11.40 3.39 5.01
N ILE A 7 11.17 4.09 3.91
CA ILE A 7 9.95 4.89 3.67
C ILE A 7 8.77 3.94 3.48
N ARG A 8 7.84 3.93 4.45
CA ARG A 8 6.61 3.13 4.43
C ARG A 8 5.39 4.03 4.29
N PHE A 9 4.46 3.69 3.39
CA PHE A 9 3.15 4.34 3.34
C PHE A 9 2.29 3.79 4.48
N GLY A 10 1.89 4.64 5.44
CA GLY A 10 1.17 4.22 6.67
C GLY A 10 2.08 3.76 7.83
N ALA A 11 3.38 4.07 7.77
CA ALA A 11 4.43 3.61 8.69
C ALA A 11 4.24 3.89 10.18
N GLU A 12 3.41 4.88 10.55
CA GLU A 12 3.27 5.31 11.95
C GLU A 12 2.41 4.35 12.79
N PHE A 13 1.71 3.40 12.18
CA PHE A 13 0.75 2.53 12.85
C PHE A 13 1.00 1.01 12.69
N GLY A 14 2.20 0.60 12.23
CA GLY A 14 2.53 -0.81 11.97
C GLY A 14 3.52 -1.44 12.97
N PRO A 15 3.37 -2.72 13.36
CA PRO A 15 4.36 -3.41 14.20
C PRO A 15 5.75 -3.45 13.53
N LYS A 16 6.81 -3.09 14.27
CA LYS A 16 8.21 -3.21 13.81
C LYS A 16 8.52 -4.66 13.44
N ARG A 17 8.98 -4.91 12.21
CA ARG A 17 9.30 -6.26 11.74
C ARG A 17 10.80 -6.51 11.62
N THR A 18 11.18 -7.74 11.96
CA THR A 18 12.50 -8.37 11.79
C THR A 18 12.78 -8.70 10.31
N ASP A 19 14.05 -8.79 9.94
CA ASP A 19 14.75 -9.00 8.64
C ASP A 19 14.15 -9.98 7.58
N ARG A 20 12.98 -10.57 7.83
CA ARG A 20 12.35 -11.59 6.97
C ARG A 20 11.27 -11.04 6.04
N THR A 21 11.00 -9.74 6.04
CA THR A 21 9.99 -9.11 5.18
C THR A 21 10.62 -8.63 3.87
N LYS A 22 10.33 -9.34 2.77
CA LYS A 22 10.64 -8.89 1.42
C LYS A 22 9.81 -7.64 1.12
N GLY A 23 10.43 -6.48 1.03
CA GLY A 23 9.78 -5.33 0.42
C GLY A 23 9.54 -5.54 -1.07
N VAL A 24 8.60 -4.79 -1.61
CA VAL A 24 8.22 -4.83 -3.03
C VAL A 24 8.80 -3.64 -3.77
N SER A 25 9.01 -3.76 -5.07
CA SER A 25 9.43 -2.63 -5.90
C SER A 25 8.31 -1.58 -6.01
N LEU A 26 8.66 -0.35 -6.39
CA LEU A 26 7.71 0.76 -6.56
C LEU A 26 6.62 0.46 -7.62
N SER A 27 6.98 -0.26 -8.69
CA SER A 27 6.02 -0.69 -9.72
C SER A 27 5.04 -1.74 -9.20
N THR A 28 5.51 -2.71 -8.39
CA THR A 28 4.66 -3.69 -7.73
C THR A 28 3.75 -3.04 -6.68
N PHE A 29 4.27 -2.08 -5.91
CA PHE A 29 3.48 -1.31 -4.94
C PHE A 29 2.34 -0.55 -5.64
N LYS A 30 2.63 0.14 -6.74
CA LYS A 30 1.62 0.88 -7.51
C LYS A 30 0.52 -0.04 -8.05
N SER A 31 0.89 -1.22 -8.55
CA SER A 31 -0.08 -2.23 -9.00
C SER A 31 -0.92 -2.76 -7.83
N LEU A 32 -0.31 -2.99 -6.67
CA LEU A 32 -1.02 -3.42 -5.46
C LEU A 32 -2.06 -2.39 -5.02
N VAL A 33 -1.69 -1.12 -4.97
CA VAL A 33 -2.60 -0.01 -4.63
C VAL A 33 -3.79 0.03 -5.58
N TRP A 34 -3.55 -0.07 -6.89
CA TRP A 34 -4.62 -0.02 -7.88
C TRP A 34 -5.56 -1.22 -7.81
N VAL A 35 -5.01 -2.43 -7.77
CA VAL A 35 -5.82 -3.67 -7.77
C VAL A 35 -6.65 -3.75 -6.48
N SER A 36 -6.06 -3.41 -5.34
CA SER A 36 -6.76 -3.47 -4.05
C SER A 36 -7.78 -2.35 -3.86
N ASN A 37 -7.48 -1.10 -4.23
CA ASN A 37 -8.46 -0.02 -4.12
C ASN A 37 -9.64 -0.25 -5.07
N LEU A 38 -9.37 -0.68 -6.31
CA LEU A 38 -10.44 -1.00 -7.26
C LEU A 38 -11.27 -2.20 -6.78
N GLY A 39 -10.62 -3.26 -6.31
CA GLY A 39 -11.31 -4.43 -5.74
C GLY A 39 -12.13 -4.10 -4.48
N GLY A 40 -11.58 -3.28 -3.58
CA GLY A 40 -12.27 -2.82 -2.38
C GLY A 40 -13.50 -1.95 -2.70
N LEU A 41 -13.39 -1.03 -3.66
CA LEU A 41 -14.52 -0.22 -4.13
C LEU A 41 -15.62 -1.08 -4.78
N ILE A 42 -15.24 -2.09 -5.57
CA ILE A 42 -16.21 -3.02 -6.16
C ILE A 42 -16.94 -3.81 -5.06
N LEU A 43 -16.23 -4.30 -4.04
CA LEU A 43 -16.85 -4.97 -2.91
C LEU A 43 -17.76 -4.05 -2.10
N CYS A 44 -17.40 -2.76 -1.95
CA CYS A 44 -18.27 -1.76 -1.35
C CYS A 44 -19.56 -1.55 -2.16
N ALA A 45 -19.47 -1.49 -3.49
CA ALA A 45 -20.65 -1.37 -4.34
C ALA A 45 -21.58 -2.60 -4.20
N ILE A 46 -21.02 -3.81 -4.20
CA ILE A 46 -21.77 -5.06 -3.99
C ILE A 46 -22.38 -5.09 -2.57
N ALA A 47 -21.63 -4.64 -1.56
CA ALA A 47 -22.11 -4.56 -0.19
C ALA A 47 -23.35 -3.67 -0.05
N LEU A 48 -23.32 -2.49 -0.68
CA LEU A 48 -24.47 -1.58 -0.70
C LEU A 48 -25.68 -2.21 -1.39
N GLU A 49 -25.49 -2.89 -2.52
CA GLU A 49 -26.55 -3.62 -3.23
C GLU A 49 -27.17 -4.72 -2.34
N LEU A 50 -26.34 -5.51 -1.66
CA LEU A 50 -26.78 -6.57 -0.75
C LEU A 50 -27.55 -6.03 0.47
N MET A 51 -27.16 -4.85 0.97
CA MET A 51 -27.90 -4.20 2.06
C MET A 51 -29.28 -3.72 1.61
N ILE A 52 -29.39 -3.14 0.40
CA ILE A 52 -30.66 -2.65 -0.17
C ILE A 52 -31.60 -3.82 -0.49
N THR A 53 -31.08 -4.94 -1.00
CA THR A 53 -31.86 -6.14 -1.37
C THR A 53 -32.30 -7.00 -0.17
N GLY A 54 -32.01 -6.58 1.07
CA GLY A 54 -32.42 -7.26 2.30
C GLY A 54 -31.44 -8.34 2.79
N GLN A 55 -30.30 -8.53 2.13
CA GLN A 55 -29.23 -9.45 2.54
C GLN A 55 -28.21 -8.76 3.46
N PHE A 56 -28.70 -8.13 4.52
CA PHE A 56 -27.90 -7.23 5.37
C PHE A 56 -26.62 -7.87 5.93
N LEU A 57 -26.67 -9.12 6.42
CA LEU A 57 -25.49 -9.78 6.98
C LEU A 57 -24.41 -10.05 5.93
N LEU A 58 -24.81 -10.43 4.72
CA LEU A 58 -23.87 -10.63 3.60
C LEU A 58 -23.30 -9.29 3.12
N GLY A 59 -24.13 -8.25 3.07
CA GLY A 59 -23.69 -6.89 2.76
C GLY A 59 -22.73 -6.33 3.80
N LEU A 60 -22.98 -6.55 5.09
CA LEU A 60 -22.05 -6.16 6.16
C LEU A 60 -20.72 -6.91 6.05
N GLY A 61 -20.78 -8.22 5.79
CA GLY A 61 -19.58 -9.04 5.58
C GLY A 61 -18.75 -8.58 4.39
N SER A 62 -19.38 -8.27 3.26
CA SER A 62 -18.68 -7.77 2.07
C SER A 62 -18.14 -6.35 2.26
N MET A 63 -18.81 -5.50 3.05
CA MET A 63 -18.29 -4.17 3.41
C MET A 63 -16.99 -4.29 4.23
N ILE A 64 -16.98 -5.14 5.26
CA ILE A 64 -15.78 -5.37 6.07
C ILE A 64 -14.65 -5.94 5.20
N ALA A 65 -14.96 -6.91 4.32
CA ALA A 65 -13.98 -7.47 3.39
C ALA A 65 -13.41 -6.40 2.42
N GLY A 66 -14.27 -5.51 1.91
CA GLY A 66 -13.86 -4.39 1.05
C GLY A 66 -12.87 -3.45 1.73
N VAL A 67 -13.10 -3.11 3.01
CA VAL A 67 -12.18 -2.28 3.81
C VAL A 67 -10.85 -2.99 4.02
N VAL A 68 -10.86 -4.28 4.39
CA VAL A 68 -9.61 -5.05 4.58
C VAL A 68 -8.78 -5.09 3.30
N ILE A 69 -9.44 -5.28 2.15
CA ILE A 69 -8.76 -5.29 0.85
C ILE A 69 -8.22 -3.89 0.50
N ALA A 70 -8.99 -2.82 0.68
CA ALA A 70 -8.52 -1.46 0.40
C ALA A 70 -7.33 -1.04 1.28
N LEU A 71 -7.25 -1.56 2.52
CA LEU A 71 -6.12 -1.29 3.42
C LEU A 71 -4.88 -2.14 3.14
N PHE A 72 -5.02 -3.21 2.35
CA PHE A 72 -3.95 -4.17 2.05
C PHE A 72 -2.63 -3.56 1.58
N PRO A 73 -2.59 -2.50 0.72
CA PRO A 73 -1.34 -1.87 0.29
C PRO A 73 -0.52 -1.26 1.42
N SER A 74 -1.19 -0.78 2.47
CA SER A 74 -0.54 -0.10 3.60
C SER A 74 0.36 -1.03 4.41
N ASN A 75 0.27 -2.34 4.17
CA ASN A 75 1.07 -3.35 4.85
C ASN A 75 2.36 -3.72 4.08
N TYR A 76 2.61 -3.11 2.92
CA TYR A 76 3.80 -3.37 2.10
C TYR A 76 4.80 -2.21 2.17
N GLU A 77 6.08 -2.56 2.34
CA GLU A 77 7.19 -1.62 2.32
C GLU A 77 7.80 -1.56 0.92
N ILE A 78 8.14 -0.35 0.46
CA ILE A 78 8.78 -0.14 -0.84
C ILE A 78 10.29 -0.21 -0.64
N VAL A 79 10.90 -1.30 -1.12
CA VAL A 79 12.37 -1.44 -1.14
C VAL A 79 12.91 -0.86 -2.44
N GLY A 80 14.01 -0.10 -2.36
CA GLY A 80 14.66 0.53 -3.51
C GLY A 80 14.36 2.02 -3.72
N MET A 81 13.72 2.70 -2.75
CA MET A 81 13.54 4.15 -2.81
C MET A 81 14.81 4.93 -2.41
N GLU A 82 15.73 4.33 -1.64
CA GLU A 82 17.02 4.95 -1.29
C GLU A 82 18.02 4.99 -2.43
N GLU A 83 18.11 3.91 -3.24
CA GLU A 83 19.03 3.86 -4.38
C GLU A 83 18.69 4.91 -5.45
N SER A 84 17.39 5.19 -5.64
CA SER A 84 16.95 6.22 -6.59
C SER A 84 17.21 7.64 -6.09
N LEU A 85 17.22 7.88 -4.76
CA LEU A 85 17.50 9.21 -4.21
C LEU A 85 19.00 9.53 -4.29
N GLY A 86 19.85 8.56 -3.96
CA GLY A 86 21.31 8.72 -4.05
C GLY A 86 21.83 8.92 -5.48
N GLN A 87 21.10 8.47 -6.49
CA GLN A 87 21.42 8.71 -7.90
C GLN A 87 21.01 10.12 -8.38
N ILE A 88 19.99 10.72 -7.78
CA ILE A 88 19.57 12.10 -8.09
C ILE A 88 20.52 13.09 -7.43
N ASP A 89 20.94 12.83 -6.18
CA ASP A 89 21.94 13.65 -5.48
C ASP A 89 23.35 13.56 -6.11
N GLY A 90 23.67 12.44 -6.78
CA GLY A 90 24.94 12.26 -7.50
C GLY A 90 24.99 12.91 -8.89
N ALA A 91 23.85 13.03 -9.56
CA ALA A 91 23.75 13.63 -10.90
C ALA A 91 23.88 15.16 -10.85
N GLU A 92 23.40 15.82 -9.79
CA GLU A 92 23.59 17.28 -9.63
C GLU A 92 25.04 17.69 -9.35
N LEU A 93 25.92 16.73 -8.99
CA LEU A 93 27.35 16.98 -8.76
C LEU A 93 28.22 16.79 -10.01
N GLU A 94 27.81 15.97 -10.98
CA GLU A 94 28.56 15.77 -12.24
C GLU A 94 28.29 16.87 -13.28
N ASP A 95 27.14 17.56 -13.21
CA ASP A 95 26.80 18.64 -14.15
C ASP A 95 27.41 20.01 -13.77
N ALA A 96 28.22 20.05 -12.70
CA ALA A 96 28.87 21.26 -12.16
C ALA A 96 30.39 21.33 -12.36
N GLU A 97 31.01 20.38 -13.09
CA GLU A 97 32.44 20.39 -13.46
C GLU A 97 32.70 20.83 -14.92
#